data_AF-A0A529ANX9-F1
#
_entry.id   AF-A0A529ANX9-F1
#
_cell.length_a   1.000
_cell.length_b   1.000
_cell.length_c   1.000
_cell.angle_alpha   90.00
_cell.angle_beta   90.00
_cell.angle_gamma   90.00
#
_symmetry.space_group_name_H-M   'P 1'
#
loop_
_entity.id
_entity.type
_entity.pdbx_description
1 polymer ?
#
loop_
_entity_poly.entity_id
_entity_poly.type
_entity_poly.pdbx_seq_one_letter_code
_entity_poly.pdbx_strand_id
1 'polypeptide(L)'
;MKTPLIDRRDFLRAAGIGFVAAMAPSAWAKTLAADAVFATAFVKRDGSYGAAILSEAGKVLHAIDLPARGHDVTFDPVSKRSVVFARQ
;
A
#
# COMPACT_ATOMS: atom_id res chain seq x y z
N MET A 1 3.76 -40.48 -41.02
CA MET A 1 4.26 -39.47 -40.05
C MET A 1 3.12 -39.18 -39.08
N LYS A 2 3.31 -39.36 -37.76
CA LYS A 2 2.25 -39.14 -36.77
C LYS A 2 2.09 -37.63 -36.54
N THR A 3 0.93 -37.07 -36.85
CA THR A 3 0.59 -35.69 -36.45
C THR A 3 0.41 -35.70 -34.92
N PRO A 4 1.10 -34.84 -34.16
CA PRO A 4 0.92 -34.81 -32.72
C PRO A 4 -0.51 -34.38 -32.39
N LEU A 5 -1.11 -35.02 -31.36
CA LEU A 5 -2.48 -34.78 -30.94
C LEU A 5 -2.74 -33.32 -30.49
N ILE A 6 -1.66 -32.61 -30.13
CA ILE A 6 -1.64 -31.21 -29.73
C ILE A 6 -0.58 -30.50 -30.57
N ASP A 7 -0.96 -29.40 -31.22
CA ASP A 7 -0.01 -28.54 -31.92
C ASP A 7 0.89 -27.82 -30.90
N ARG A 8 2.20 -27.85 -31.15
CA ARG A 8 3.19 -27.24 -30.24
C ARG A 8 3.00 -25.73 -30.09
N ARG A 9 2.55 -25.05 -31.15
CA ARG A 9 2.29 -23.60 -31.15
C ARG A 9 1.06 -23.26 -30.33
N ASP A 10 0.01 -24.07 -30.44
CA ASP A 10 -1.21 -23.88 -29.65
C ASP A 10 -0.95 -24.13 -28.16
N PHE A 11 -0.14 -25.14 -27.85
CA PHE A 11 0.33 -25.39 -26.50
C PHE A 11 1.12 -24.20 -25.94
N LEU A 12 2.10 -23.68 -26.69
CA LEU A 12 2.92 -22.54 -26.24
C LEU A 12 2.10 -21.26 -26.06
N ARG A 13 1.10 -21.02 -26.91
CA ARG A 13 0.17 -19.88 -26.77
C ARG A 13 -0.68 -20.01 -25.52
N ALA A 14 -1.28 -21.17 -25.28
CA ALA A 14 -2.10 -21.41 -24.09
C ALA A 14 -1.27 -21.30 -22.79
N ALA A 15 -0.07 -21.88 -22.77
CA ALA A 15 0.85 -21.79 -21.64
C ALA A 15 1.30 -20.34 -21.38
N GLY A 16 1.63 -19.58 -22.43
CA GLY A 16 2.01 -18.17 -22.32
C GLY A 16 0.88 -17.28 -21.79
N ILE A 17 -0.34 -17.48 -22.29
CA ILE A 17 -1.54 -16.75 -21.82
C ILE A 17 -1.80 -17.07 -20.34
N GLY A 18 -1.75 -18.35 -19.95
CA GLY A 18 -1.92 -18.76 -18.55
C GLY A 18 -0.85 -18.18 -17.62
N PHE A 19 0.40 -18.13 -18.07
CA PHE A 19 1.51 -17.54 -17.33
C PHE A 19 1.32 -16.02 -17.13
N VAL A 20 0.98 -15.28 -18.19
CA VAL A 20 0.71 -13.84 -18.10
C VAL A 20 -0.52 -13.55 -17.23
N ALA A 21 -1.59 -14.34 -17.36
CA ALA A 21 -2.78 -14.22 -16.54
C ALA A 21 -2.51 -14.48 -15.05
N ALA A 22 -1.59 -15.41 -14.73
CA ALA A 22 -1.15 -15.66 -13.35
C ALA A 22 -0.29 -14.51 -12.77
N MET A 23 0.40 -13.74 -13.62
CA MET A 23 1.22 -12.59 -13.20
C MET A 23 0.45 -11.27 -13.08
N ALA A 24 -0.67 -11.13 -13.80
CA ALA A 24 -1.40 -9.86 -13.92
C ALA A 24 -2.07 -9.31 -12.64
N PRO A 25 -2.56 -10.09 -11.66
CA PRO A 25 -3.29 -9.51 -10.52
C PRO A 25 -2.38 -8.87 -9.47
N SER A 26 -1.19 -9.43 -9.22
CA SER A 26 -0.32 -8.98 -8.12
C SER A 26 0.57 -7.80 -8.50
N ALA A 27 0.99 -7.71 -9.76
CA ALA A 27 1.75 -6.58 -10.26
C ALA A 27 0.89 -5.30 -10.32
N TRP A 28 -0.36 -5.41 -10.81
CA TRP A 28 -1.27 -4.26 -10.89
C TRP A 28 -1.77 -3.76 -9.53
N ALA A 29 -2.02 -4.68 -8.59
CA ALA A 29 -2.38 -4.32 -7.21
C ALA A 29 -1.24 -3.58 -6.49
N LYS A 30 0.03 -3.81 -6.86
CA LYS A 30 1.19 -3.06 -6.35
C LYS A 30 1.38 -1.72 -7.07
N THR A 31 1.03 -1.61 -8.35
CA THR A 31 1.11 -0.34 -9.09
C THR A 31 0.00 0.64 -8.70
N LEU A 32 -1.14 0.15 -8.20
CA LEU A 32 -2.19 0.96 -7.57
C LEU A 32 -1.90 1.33 -6.11
N ALA A 33 -0.84 0.76 -5.50
CA ALA A 33 -0.44 1.04 -4.13
C ALA A 33 0.47 2.26 -4.04
N ALA A 34 -0.06 3.40 -4.47
CA ALA A 34 0.23 4.67 -3.82
C ALA A 34 -1.08 5.48 -3.78
N ASP A 35 -2.12 4.90 -3.17
CA ASP A 35 -3.19 5.70 -2.57
C ASP A 35 -2.51 6.85 -1.83
N ALA A 36 -2.92 8.09 -2.10
CA ALA A 36 -2.34 9.22 -1.39
C ALA A 36 -2.44 8.97 0.11
N VAL A 37 -1.29 8.98 0.79
CA VAL A 37 -1.19 8.66 2.21
C VAL A 37 -1.03 9.96 2.97
N PHE A 38 -1.98 10.26 3.85
CA PHE A 38 -1.97 11.49 4.65
C PHE A 38 -1.53 11.18 6.08
N ALA A 39 -0.62 11.99 6.62
CA ALA A 39 -0.25 11.94 8.03
C ALA A 39 -0.96 13.05 8.79
N THR A 40 -1.55 12.74 9.95
CA THR A 40 -2.27 13.73 10.77
C THR A 40 -2.17 13.43 12.26
N ALA A 41 -2.20 14.47 13.09
CA ALA A 41 -2.40 14.36 14.52
C ALA A 41 -3.89 14.53 14.87
N PHE A 42 -4.38 13.80 15.87
CA PHE A 42 -5.79 13.82 16.28
C PHE A 42 -5.95 13.74 17.80
N VAL A 43 -7.15 14.07 18.26
CA VAL A 43 -7.61 13.90 19.64
C VAL A 43 -8.65 12.78 19.67
N LYS A 44 -8.48 11.81 20.55
CA LYS A 44 -9.44 10.72 20.78
C LYS A 44 -10.64 11.22 21.58
N ARG A 45 -11.72 10.42 21.58
CA ARG A 45 -12.94 10.74 22.33
C ARG A 45 -12.71 10.83 23.84
N ASP A 46 -11.73 10.11 24.37
CA ASP A 46 -11.33 10.15 25.77
C ASP A 46 -10.42 11.36 26.11
N GLY A 47 -10.13 12.23 25.14
CA GLY A 47 -9.26 13.39 25.30
C GLY A 47 -7.76 13.10 25.13
N SER A 48 -7.35 11.83 24.97
CA SER A 48 -5.96 11.49 24.68
C SER A 48 -5.55 11.84 23.25
N TYR A 49 -4.24 11.90 22.98
CA TYR A 49 -3.69 12.33 21.69
C TYR A 49 -3.12 11.17 20.89
N GLY A 50 -3.13 11.30 19.57
CA GLY A 50 -2.51 10.33 18.67
C GLY A 50 -2.08 10.96 17.35
N ALA A 51 -1.32 10.20 16.58
CA ALA A 51 -1.05 10.48 15.17
C ALA A 51 -1.37 9.26 14.33
N ALA A 52 -1.91 9.49 13.14
CA ALA A 52 -2.33 8.45 12.22
C ALA A 52 -1.85 8.70 10.81
N ILE A 53 -1.69 7.60 10.10
CA ILE A 53 -1.55 7.52 8.66
C ILE A 53 -2.90 7.11 8.09
N LEU A 54 -3.41 7.89 7.14
CA LEU A 54 -4.70 7.72 6.52
C LEU A 54 -4.54 7.39 5.03
N SER A 55 -5.42 6.55 4.50
CA SER A 55 -5.61 6.44 3.05
C SER A 55 -6.31 7.69 2.50
N GLU A 56 -6.37 7.81 1.18
CA GLU A 56 -7.15 8.86 0.52
C GLU A 56 -8.64 8.84 0.92
N ALA A 57 -9.23 7.64 1.02
CA ALA A 57 -10.60 7.47 1.51
C ALA A 57 -10.80 7.74 3.03
N GLY A 58 -9.77 8.24 3.73
CA GLY A 58 -9.82 8.53 5.17
C GLY A 58 -9.74 7.30 6.08
N LYS A 59 -9.40 6.12 5.56
CA LYS A 59 -9.21 4.91 6.37
C LYS A 59 -7.92 5.02 7.17
N VAL A 60 -7.97 4.74 8.48
CA VAL A 60 -6.77 4.63 9.31
C VAL A 60 -5.97 3.40 8.90
N LEU A 61 -4.75 3.62 8.40
CA LEU A 61 -3.80 2.59 8.01
C LEU A 61 -2.85 2.25 9.17
N HIS A 62 -2.45 3.26 9.94
CA HIS A 62 -1.59 3.10 11.11
C HIS A 62 -1.86 4.23 12.11
N ALA A 63 -1.68 3.96 13.40
CA ALA A 63 -1.80 4.98 14.44
C ALA A 63 -0.85 4.70 15.62
N ILE A 64 -0.36 5.77 16.23
CA ILE A 64 0.44 5.77 17.45
C ILE A 64 -0.15 6.71 18.48
N ASP A 65 0.07 6.41 19.75
CA ASP A 65 -0.28 7.30 20.85
C ASP A 65 0.76 8.42 20.99
N LEU A 66 0.29 9.62 21.33
CA LEU A 66 1.16 10.76 21.60
C LEU A 66 1.04 11.19 23.06
N PRO A 67 2.14 11.62 23.69
CA PRO A 67 2.12 12.09 25.07
C PRO A 67 1.43 13.45 25.24
N ALA A 68 1.29 14.22 24.15
CA ALA A 68 0.64 15.53 24.13
C ALA A 68 0.12 15.84 22.71
N ARG A 69 -0.48 17.03 22.50
CA ARG A 69 -1.06 17.40 21.21
C ARG A 69 0.01 17.44 20.12
N GLY A 70 -0.21 16.71 19.02
CA GLY A 70 0.64 16.78 17.84
C GLY A 70 0.61 18.18 17.21
N HIS A 71 1.79 18.75 16.99
CA HIS A 71 1.99 20.05 16.37
C HIS A 71 2.24 19.93 14.87
N ASP A 72 3.15 19.05 14.48
CA ASP A 72 3.56 18.87 13.09
C ASP A 72 4.04 17.44 12.83
N VAL A 73 4.02 17.04 11.56
CA VAL A 73 4.52 15.74 11.09
C VAL A 73 5.43 15.96 9.89
N THR A 74 6.64 15.43 9.95
CA THR A 74 7.59 15.48 8.83
C THR A 74 7.93 14.08 8.32
N PHE A 75 8.34 13.98 7.07
CA PHE A 75 8.71 12.72 6.41
C PHE A 75 10.08 12.86 5.74
N ASP A 76 10.97 11.92 6.04
CA ASP A 76 12.26 11.80 5.37
C ASP A 76 12.16 10.78 4.20
N PRO A 77 12.29 11.23 2.93
CA PRO A 77 12.21 10.36 1.78
C PRO A 77 13.40 9.41 1.64
N VAL A 78 14.54 9.67 2.31
CA VAL A 78 15.74 8.82 2.25
C VAL A 78 15.60 7.64 3.21
N SER A 79 15.35 7.91 4.50
CA SER A 79 15.17 6.83 5.49
C SER A 79 13.77 6.21 5.52
N LYS A 80 12.80 6.79 4.80
CA LYS A 80 11.39 6.37 4.78
C LYS A 80 10.75 6.39 6.18
N ARG A 81 11.12 7.38 6.99
CA ARG A 81 10.61 7.55 8.35
C ARG A 81 9.79 8.83 8.45
N SER A 82 8.70 8.75 9.21
CA SER A 82 7.94 9.92 9.64
C SER A 82 8.22 10.23 11.10
N VAL A 83 8.29 11.51 11.44
CA VAL A 83 8.47 11.99 12.81
C VAL A 83 7.32 12.93 13.15
N VAL A 84 6.73 12.73 14.33
CA VAL A 84 5.62 13.53 14.85
C VAL A 84 6.11 14.32 16.05
N PHE A 85 5.88 15.63 16.05
CA PHE A 85 6.27 16.51 17.14
C PHE A 85 5.07 16.77 18.04
N ALA A 86 5.09 16.28 19.27
CA ALA A 86 4.11 16.62 20.28
C ALA A 86 4.55 17.89 21.03
N ARG A 87 3.62 18.81 21.27
CA ARG A 87 3.85 20.02 22.08
C ARG A 87 3.09 19.94 23.39
N GLN A 88 3.72 20.43 24.46
CA GLN A 88 3.05 20.69 25.75
C GLN A 88 2.30 22.01 25.70
#